data_AF-G9PPM5-F1
#
_entry.id   AF-G9PPM5-F1
#
_cell.length_a   1.000
_cell.length_b   1.000
_cell.length_c   1.000
_cell.angle_alpha   90.00
_cell.angle_beta   90.00
_cell.angle_gamma   90.00
#
_symmetry.space_group_name_H-M   'P 1'
#
loop_
_entity.id
_entity.type
_entity.pdbx_description
1 polymer ?
#
loop_
_entity_poly.entity_id
_entity_poly.type
_entity_poly.pdbx_seq_one_letter_code
_entity_poly.pdbx_strand_id
1 'polypeptide(L)'
;MSLLLLIAYYLSLAVSLIWCAAQVLAAVLGVWALIDSALRPAQHYAAADKRSRNFWLVVNAVAAAVVTFQAYEAYRYWAATHGERASTGVSFIGLLAVVASAVYLADVRPALQALAPVRVRSSIRIPGRASQRRPGRGGRAGRGPRDWSSDR
;
A
#
# COMPACT_ATOMS: atom_id res chain seq x y z
N MET A 1 -5.51 -19.89 -48.00
CA MET A 1 -5.91 -19.14 -46.79
C MET A 1 -5.95 -17.66 -47.14
N SER A 2 -7.13 -17.04 -47.09
CA SER A 2 -7.34 -15.65 -47.53
C SER A 2 -6.81 -14.65 -46.50
N LEU A 3 -6.25 -13.53 -46.96
CA LEU A 3 -5.68 -12.46 -46.12
C LEU A 3 -6.64 -11.99 -45.01
N LEU A 4 -7.94 -11.94 -45.32
CA LEU A 4 -8.99 -11.55 -44.38
C LEU A 4 -9.09 -12.49 -43.16
N LEU A 5 -8.90 -13.80 -43.35
CA LEU A 5 -8.92 -14.77 -42.25
C LEU A 5 -7.72 -14.59 -41.32
N LEU A 6 -6.55 -14.29 -41.89
CA LEU A 6 -5.33 -14.04 -41.13
C LEU A 6 -5.49 -12.80 -40.22
N ILE A 7 -6.03 -11.71 -40.78
CA ILE A 7 -6.27 -10.47 -40.03
C ILE A 7 -7.27 -10.71 -38.89
N ALA A 8 -8.39 -11.40 -39.17
CA ALA A 8 -9.40 -11.71 -38.17
C ALA A 8 -8.83 -12.55 -37.01
N TYR A 9 -7.97 -13.54 -37.33
CA TYR A 9 -7.32 -14.38 -36.34
C TYR A 9 -6.42 -13.56 -35.39
N TYR A 10 -5.50 -12.76 -35.94
CA TYR A 10 -4.58 -11.98 -35.10
C TYR A 10 -5.30 -10.90 -34.29
N LEU A 11 -6.34 -10.28 -34.84
CA LEU A 11 -7.16 -9.32 -34.10
C LEU A 11 -7.88 -10.00 -32.93
N SER A 12 -8.50 -11.16 -33.14
CA SER A 12 -9.14 -11.95 -32.08
C SER A 12 -8.14 -12.35 -30.99
N LEU A 13 -6.95 -12.80 -31.40
CA LEU A 13 -5.89 -13.19 -30.47
C LEU A 13 -5.44 -11.99 -29.61
N ALA A 14 -5.23 -10.83 -30.23
CA ALA A 14 -4.83 -9.62 -29.50
C ALA A 14 -5.88 -9.20 -28.47
N VAL A 15 -7.17 -9.17 -28.86
CA VAL A 15 -8.28 -8.85 -27.95
C VAL A 15 -8.34 -9.85 -26.79
N SER A 16 -8.17 -11.14 -27.07
CA SER A 16 -8.17 -12.20 -26.05
C SER A 16 -7.04 -12.04 -25.03
N LEU A 17 -5.83 -11.69 -25.51
CA LEU A 17 -4.67 -11.48 -24.65
C LEU A 17 -4.81 -10.24 -23.78
N ILE A 18 -5.30 -9.13 -24.35
CA ILE A 18 -5.58 -7.90 -23.61
C ILE A 18 -6.63 -8.17 -22.52
N TRP A 19 -7.66 -8.94 -22.85
CA TRP A 19 -8.68 -9.36 -21.88
C TRP A 19 -8.07 -10.17 -20.73
N CYS A 20 -7.33 -11.23 -21.03
CA CYS A 20 -6.64 -12.03 -20.01
C CYS A 20 -5.70 -11.17 -19.15
N ALA A 21 -4.94 -10.26 -19.75
CA ALA A 21 -4.05 -9.37 -19.03
C ALA A 21 -4.83 -8.46 -18.06
N ALA A 22 -5.96 -7.89 -18.48
CA ALA A 22 -6.81 -7.07 -17.62
C ALA A 22 -7.31 -7.86 -16.39
N GLN A 23 -7.67 -9.13 -16.59
CA GLN A 23 -8.14 -10.01 -15.52
C GLN A 23 -7.03 -10.32 -14.50
N VAL A 24 -5.82 -10.59 -14.99
CA VAL A 24 -4.65 -10.81 -14.13
C VAL A 24 -4.33 -9.54 -13.33
N LEU A 25 -4.35 -8.37 -13.97
CA LEU A 25 -4.13 -7.10 -13.29
C LEU A 25 -5.18 -6.83 -12.21
N ALA A 26 -6.45 -7.11 -12.50
CA ALA A 26 -7.53 -7.03 -11.53
C ALA A 26 -7.27 -7.94 -10.32
N ALA A 27 -6.86 -9.20 -10.54
CA ALA A 27 -6.50 -10.12 -9.47
C ALA A 27 -5.34 -9.61 -8.62
N VAL A 28 -4.28 -9.10 -9.25
CA VAL A 28 -3.12 -8.51 -8.56
C VAL A 28 -3.55 -7.32 -7.69
N LEU A 29 -4.40 -6.42 -8.22
CA LEU A 29 -4.93 -5.29 -7.45
C LEU A 29 -5.75 -5.74 -6.24
N GLY A 30 -6.62 -6.74 -6.42
CA GLY A 30 -7.45 -7.27 -5.34
C GLY A 30 -6.62 -7.91 -4.22
N VAL A 31 -5.67 -8.77 -4.60
CA VAL A 31 -4.76 -9.41 -3.64
C VAL A 31 -3.89 -8.38 -2.93
N TRP A 32 -3.40 -7.37 -3.65
CA TRP A 32 -2.61 -6.30 -3.06
C TRP A 32 -3.40 -5.46 -2.04
N ALA A 33 -4.64 -5.08 -2.38
CA ALA A 33 -5.53 -4.37 -1.47
C ALA A 33 -5.83 -5.19 -0.20
N LEU A 34 -6.07 -6.50 -0.36
CA LEU A 34 -6.28 -7.40 0.76
C LEU A 34 -5.04 -7.47 1.67
N ILE A 35 -3.85 -7.67 1.11
CA ILE A 35 -2.60 -7.73 1.88
C ILE A 35 -2.36 -6.41 2.62
N ASP A 36 -2.46 -5.25 1.95
CA ASP A 36 -2.25 -3.95 2.60
C ASP A 36 -3.28 -3.74 3.72
N SER A 37 -4.57 -4.02 3.49
CA SER A 37 -5.60 -3.86 4.53
C SER A 37 -5.40 -4.77 5.74
N ALA A 38 -4.92 -6.00 5.54
CA ALA A 38 -4.62 -6.95 6.61
C ALA A 38 -3.43 -6.52 7.47
N LEU A 39 -2.39 -5.93 6.86
CA LEU A 39 -1.16 -5.52 7.55
C LEU A 39 -1.29 -4.19 8.30
N ARG A 40 -2.30 -3.36 7.99
CA ARG A 40 -2.48 -2.04 8.63
C ARG A 40 -3.09 -2.16 10.04
N PRO A 41 -2.52 -1.52 11.07
CA PRO A 41 -3.09 -1.55 12.42
C PRO A 41 -4.42 -0.79 12.50
N ALA A 42 -5.38 -1.31 13.28
CA ALA A 42 -6.74 -0.79 13.35
C ALA A 42 -6.82 0.69 13.81
N GLN A 43 -5.87 1.12 14.64
CA GLN A 43 -5.79 2.47 15.21
C GLN A 43 -5.68 3.56 14.13
N HIS A 44 -5.00 3.26 13.01
CA HIS A 44 -4.77 4.22 11.93
C HIS A 44 -6.06 4.53 11.16
N TYR A 45 -7.01 3.60 11.10
CA TYR A 45 -8.27 3.80 10.39
C TYR A 45 -9.17 4.82 11.10
N ALA A 46 -9.24 4.75 12.43
CA ALA A 46 -9.98 5.72 13.23
C ALA A 46 -9.32 7.11 13.20
N ALA A 47 -7.99 7.16 13.26
CA ALA A 47 -7.24 8.42 13.15
C ALA A 47 -7.33 9.07 11.76
N ALA A 48 -7.52 8.29 10.70
CA ALA A 48 -7.70 8.77 9.33
C ALA A 48 -9.14 9.17 8.98
N ASP A 49 -10.07 9.10 9.95
CA ASP A 49 -11.52 9.26 9.73
C ASP A 49 -12.06 8.37 8.59
N LYS A 50 -11.56 7.13 8.50
CA LYS A 50 -12.01 6.12 7.54
C LYS A 50 -12.82 5.03 8.22
N ARG A 51 -13.62 4.29 7.43
CA ARG A 51 -14.32 3.08 7.90
C ARG A 51 -13.34 2.08 8.54
N SER A 52 -13.85 1.25 9.44
CA SER A 52 -13.04 0.36 10.29
C SER A 52 -12.16 -0.63 9.51
N ARG A 53 -11.08 -1.11 10.15
CA ARG A 53 -10.20 -2.15 9.59
C ARG A 53 -10.98 -3.38 9.15
N ASN A 54 -11.91 -3.86 9.98
CA ASN A 54 -12.68 -5.07 9.69
C ASN A 54 -13.56 -4.89 8.46
N PHE A 55 -14.15 -3.71 8.26
CA PHE A 55 -14.92 -3.40 7.06
C PHE A 55 -14.05 -3.54 5.81
N TRP A 56 -12.90 -2.86 5.77
CA TRP A 56 -12.01 -2.89 4.60
C TRP A 56 -11.40 -4.26 4.35
N LEU A 57 -11.08 -5.01 5.41
CA LEU A 57 -10.55 -6.37 5.29
C LEU A 57 -11.59 -7.30 4.66
N VAL A 58 -12.85 -7.26 5.11
CA VAL A 58 -13.93 -8.09 4.54
C VAL A 58 -14.21 -7.71 3.09
N VAL A 59 -14.34 -6.42 2.80
CA VAL A 59 -14.59 -5.92 1.44
C VAL A 59 -13.47 -6.35 0.49
N ASN A 60 -12.21 -6.15 0.86
CA ASN A 60 -11.08 -6.54 0.03
C ASN A 60 -10.91 -8.07 -0.04
N ALA A 61 -11.29 -8.83 0.99
CA ALA A 61 -11.25 -10.29 0.94
C ALA A 61 -12.24 -10.85 -0.09
N VAL A 62 -13.48 -10.34 -0.06
CA VAL A 62 -14.50 -10.70 -1.06
C VAL A 62 -14.06 -10.25 -2.45
N ALA A 63 -13.58 -9.01 -2.59
CA ALA A 63 -13.11 -8.49 -3.86
C ALA A 63 -11.99 -9.35 -4.44
N ALA A 64 -10.94 -9.63 -3.66
CA ALA A 64 -9.80 -10.46 -4.07
C ALA A 64 -10.24 -11.87 -4.50
N ALA A 65 -11.15 -12.51 -3.75
CA ALA A 65 -11.69 -13.81 -4.13
C ALA A 65 -12.39 -13.76 -5.50
N VAL A 66 -13.26 -12.77 -5.72
CA VAL A 66 -13.99 -12.59 -6.98
C VAL A 66 -13.03 -12.34 -8.15
N VAL A 67 -12.10 -11.40 -8.04
CA VAL A 67 -11.20 -11.05 -9.16
C VAL A 67 -10.20 -12.17 -9.46
N THR A 68 -9.75 -12.91 -8.44
CA THR A 68 -8.83 -14.04 -8.61
C THR A 68 -9.55 -15.22 -9.26
N PHE A 69 -10.79 -15.51 -8.83
CA PHE A 69 -11.63 -16.51 -9.47
C PHE A 69 -11.89 -16.14 -10.94
N GLN A 70 -12.26 -14.89 -11.23
CA GLN A 70 -12.51 -14.46 -12.61
C GLN A 70 -11.26 -14.52 -13.50
N ALA A 71 -10.07 -14.24 -12.93
CA ALA A 71 -8.80 -14.37 -13.64
C ALA A 71 -8.47 -15.84 -13.93
N TYR A 72 -8.72 -16.74 -12.97
CA TYR A 72 -8.56 -18.17 -13.16
C TYR A 72 -9.47 -18.70 -14.27
N GLU A 73 -10.76 -18.33 -14.24
CA GLU A 73 -11.70 -18.73 -15.29
C GLU A 73 -11.28 -18.19 -16.65
N ALA A 74 -10.95 -16.90 -16.76
CA ALA A 74 -10.48 -16.31 -18.02
C ALA A 74 -9.26 -17.04 -18.59
N TYR A 75 -8.26 -17.34 -17.74
CA TYR A 75 -7.09 -18.11 -18.14
C TYR A 75 -7.44 -19.54 -18.57
N ARG A 76 -8.28 -20.25 -17.79
CA ARG A 76 -8.74 -21.61 -18.10
C ARG A 76 -9.44 -21.67 -19.46
N TYR A 77 -10.36 -20.75 -19.72
CA TYR A 77 -11.08 -20.67 -20.99
C TYR A 77 -10.16 -20.34 -22.16
N TRP A 78 -9.24 -19.40 -21.98
CA TRP A 78 -8.25 -19.07 -23.00
C TRP A 78 -7.34 -20.26 -23.31
N ALA A 79 -6.85 -20.97 -22.28
CA ALA A 79 -6.01 -22.15 -22.44
C ALA A 79 -6.74 -23.30 -23.15
N ALA A 80 -8.05 -23.47 -22.88
CA ALA A 80 -8.86 -24.53 -23.50
C ALA A 80 -9.27 -24.23 -24.95
N THR A 81 -9.28 -22.96 -25.37
CA THR A 81 -9.79 -22.53 -26.69
C THR A 81 -8.74 -21.89 -27.58
N HIS A 82 -7.48 -21.81 -27.12
CA HIS A 82 -6.37 -21.16 -27.82
C HIS A 82 -6.66 -19.73 -28.32
N GLY A 83 -7.58 -19.02 -27.66
CA GLY A 83 -7.95 -17.64 -28.01
C GLY A 83 -8.97 -17.49 -29.13
N GLU A 84 -9.65 -18.56 -29.56
CA GLU A 84 -10.71 -18.47 -30.57
C GLU A 84 -12.03 -17.90 -30.03
N ARG A 85 -12.23 -17.90 -28.70
CA ARG A 85 -13.43 -17.34 -28.06
C ARG A 85 -13.07 -16.48 -26.84
N ALA A 86 -12.94 -15.17 -27.06
CA ALA A 86 -12.87 -14.19 -25.99
C ALA A 86 -14.28 -13.80 -25.51
N SER A 87 -14.90 -14.60 -24.63
CA SER A 87 -15.95 -14.05 -23.76
C SER A 87 -16.21 -14.92 -22.54
N THR A 88 -15.42 -14.69 -21.50
CA THR A 88 -15.91 -14.74 -20.12
C THR A 88 -16.22 -13.30 -19.73
N GLY A 89 -17.39 -12.77 -20.08
CA GLY A 89 -17.68 -11.34 -19.92
C GLY A 89 -17.42 -10.81 -18.50
N VAL A 90 -17.00 -9.53 -18.37
CA VAL A 90 -16.89 -8.88 -17.04
C VAL A 90 -18.27 -8.92 -16.42
N SER A 91 -18.43 -9.75 -15.40
CA SER A 91 -19.65 -9.72 -14.60
C SER A 91 -19.70 -8.41 -13.82
N PHE A 92 -20.91 -7.86 -13.63
CA PHE A 92 -21.10 -6.66 -12.82
C PHE A 92 -20.43 -6.80 -11.43
N ILE A 93 -20.46 -8.02 -10.88
CA ILE A 93 -19.79 -8.38 -9.62
C ILE A 93 -18.27 -8.24 -9.72
N GLY A 94 -17.65 -8.70 -10.82
CA GLY A 94 -16.22 -8.53 -11.07
C GLY A 94 -15.81 -7.06 -11.13
N LEU A 95 -16.61 -6.23 -11.80
CA LEU A 95 -16.36 -4.79 -11.86
C LEU A 95 -16.46 -4.13 -10.48
N LEU A 96 -17.50 -4.46 -9.71
CA LEU A 96 -17.65 -3.99 -8.33
C LEU A 96 -16.47 -4.40 -7.44
N ALA A 97 -15.99 -5.64 -7.60
CA ALA A 97 -14.82 -6.14 -6.86
C ALA A 97 -13.56 -5.32 -7.19
N VAL A 98 -13.28 -5.08 -8.48
CA VAL A 98 -12.16 -4.22 -8.89
C VAL A 98 -12.30 -2.82 -8.33
N VAL A 99 -13.48 -2.22 -8.42
CA VAL A 99 -13.75 -0.87 -7.90
C VAL A 99 -13.52 -0.83 -6.39
N ALA A 100 -13.98 -1.81 -5.63
CA ALA A 100 -13.79 -1.86 -4.19
C ALA A 100 -12.30 -1.86 -3.81
N SER A 101 -11.49 -2.68 -4.47
CA SER A 101 -10.04 -2.72 -4.25
C SER A 101 -9.34 -1.44 -4.73
N ALA A 102 -9.78 -0.87 -5.86
CA ALA A 102 -9.23 0.39 -6.37
C ALA A 102 -9.51 1.56 -5.42
N VAL A 103 -10.73 1.67 -4.89
CA VAL A 103 -11.10 2.70 -3.90
C VAL A 103 -10.26 2.56 -2.63
N TYR A 104 -10.06 1.35 -2.13
CA TYR A 104 -9.18 1.13 -0.98
C TYR A 104 -7.74 1.62 -1.27
N LEU A 105 -7.19 1.24 -2.43
CA LEU A 105 -5.82 1.57 -2.79
C LEU A 105 -5.60 3.06 -3.12
N ALA A 106 -6.61 3.71 -3.69
CA ALA A 106 -6.55 5.10 -4.13
C ALA A 106 -6.91 6.11 -3.03
N ASP A 107 -7.81 5.76 -2.11
CA ASP A 107 -8.27 6.68 -1.05
C ASP A 107 -7.78 6.27 0.34
N VAL A 108 -8.05 5.04 0.76
CA VAL A 108 -7.79 4.60 2.14
C VAL A 108 -6.29 4.42 2.38
N ARG A 109 -5.59 3.75 1.46
CA ARG A 109 -4.15 3.46 1.61
C ARG A 109 -3.32 4.75 1.72
N PRO A 110 -3.49 5.79 0.88
CA PRO A 110 -2.77 7.05 1.06
C PRO A 110 -3.08 7.74 2.40
N ALA A 111 -4.35 7.74 2.84
CA ALA A 111 -4.73 8.32 4.13
C ALA A 111 -4.06 7.60 5.32
N LEU A 112 -3.97 6.27 5.26
CA LEU A 112 -3.27 5.49 6.29
C LEU A 112 -1.75 5.66 6.24
N GLN A 113 -1.17 5.93 5.06
CA GLN A 113 0.26 6.19 4.92
C GLN A 113 0.68 7.53 5.49
N ALA A 114 -0.18 8.55 5.40
CA ALA A 114 0.07 9.86 6.00
C ALA A 114 0.24 9.80 7.52
N LEU A 115 -0.36 8.80 8.17
CA LEU A 115 -0.29 8.57 9.61
C LEU A 115 0.81 7.57 10.01
N ALA A 116 1.49 6.95 9.04
CA ALA A 116 2.58 6.05 9.36
C ALA A 116 3.75 6.86 9.96
N PRO A 117 4.38 6.39 11.06
CA PRO A 117 5.47 7.12 11.68
C PRO A 117 6.59 7.33 10.66
N VAL A 118 6.86 8.60 10.34
CA VAL A 118 7.97 8.98 9.47
C VAL A 118 9.26 8.55 10.19
N ARG A 119 9.95 7.55 9.64
CA ARG A 119 11.32 7.22 10.09
C ARG A 119 12.24 8.35 9.67
N VAL A 120 12.26 9.42 10.45
CA VAL A 120 13.24 10.49 10.25
C VAL A 120 14.61 9.89 10.56
N ARG A 121 15.42 9.67 9.52
CA ARG A 121 16.85 9.38 9.67
C ARG A 121 17.55 10.68 10.04
N SER A 122 17.23 11.24 11.20
CA SER A 122 17.92 12.42 11.68
C SER A 122 19.32 11.97 12.08
N SER A 123 20.31 12.17 11.20
CA SER A 123 21.66 12.38 11.68
C SER A 123 21.65 13.74 12.36
N ILE A 124 21.27 13.75 13.65
CA ILE A 124 21.53 14.91 14.50
C ILE A 124 23.05 14.99 14.58
N ARG A 125 23.65 15.74 13.65
CA ARG A 125 25.05 16.14 13.71
C ARG A 125 25.11 17.19 14.80
N ILE A 126 25.26 16.77 16.06
CA ILE A 126 25.41 17.64 17.23
C ILE A 126 26.63 18.56 16.98
N PRO A 127 26.46 19.84 16.61
CA PRO A 127 27.58 20.75 16.47
C PRO A 127 27.85 21.34 17.85
N GLY A 128 28.93 20.93 18.53
CA GLY A 128 29.26 21.54 19.82
C GLY A 128 30.17 20.78 20.76
N ARG A 129 30.54 19.51 20.51
CA ARG A 129 31.51 18.79 21.37
C ARG A 129 32.98 19.14 21.13
N ALA A 130 33.28 20.29 20.53
CA ALA A 130 34.65 20.71 20.21
C ALA A 130 35.15 21.94 21.01
N SER A 131 34.41 22.47 21.99
CA SER A 131 34.85 23.67 22.72
C SER A 131 34.82 23.60 24.25
N GLN A 132 34.69 22.41 24.86
CA GLN A 132 35.08 22.24 26.27
C GLN A 132 36.61 22.22 26.46
N ARG A 133 37.35 23.12 25.79
CA ARG A 133 38.64 23.57 26.28
C ARG A 133 38.36 24.63 27.34
N ARG A 134 38.26 24.15 28.59
CA ARG A 134 38.25 24.94 29.82
C ARG A 134 39.39 25.96 29.80
N PRO A 135 39.14 27.28 29.72
CA PRO A 135 40.14 28.28 30.03
C PRO A 135 39.94 28.69 31.50
N GLY A 136 40.89 28.37 32.36
CA GLY A 136 40.79 28.77 33.77
C GLY A 136 41.94 28.21 34.58
N ARG A 137 43.10 28.86 34.53
CA ARG A 137 43.46 29.99 35.42
C ARG A 137 43.98 29.46 36.75
N GLY A 138 45.30 29.25 36.80
CA GLY A 138 46.03 29.30 38.06
C GLY A 138 45.79 30.66 38.71
N GLY A 139 45.35 30.66 39.96
CA GLY A 139 45.03 31.89 40.67
C GLY A 139 44.31 31.64 41.98
N ARG A 140 45.11 31.46 43.04
CA ARG A 140 44.90 31.91 44.43
C ARG A 140 43.49 31.85 45.03
N ALA A 141 43.39 31.00 46.07
CA ALA A 141 42.86 31.30 47.41
C ALA A 141 41.74 32.36 47.53
N GLY A 142 40.57 31.91 48.00
CA GLY A 142 39.56 32.82 48.53
C GLY A 142 38.22 32.17 48.83
N ARG A 143 38.02 31.83 50.12
CA ARG A 143 36.74 31.91 50.86
C ARG A 143 35.54 31.12 50.31
N GLY A 144 35.30 29.95 50.90
CA GLY A 144 34.04 29.20 50.73
C GLY A 144 32.83 29.97 51.29
N PRO A 145 31.63 29.84 50.68
CA PRO A 145 30.41 30.48 51.17
C PRO A 145 29.99 29.89 52.52
N ARG A 146 29.74 30.78 53.48
CA ARG A 146 29.11 30.47 54.77
C ARG A 146 27.59 30.40 54.60
N ASP A 147 27.01 29.54 55.43
CA ASP A 147 25.67 29.57 56.04
C ASP A 147 24.43 29.96 55.21
N TRP A 148 23.55 28.97 55.01
CA TRP A 148 22.10 29.16 55.04
C TRP A 148 21.51 28.20 56.07
N SER A 149 21.00 28.75 57.18
CA SER A 149 20.18 28.05 58.17
C SER A 149 18.71 28.06 57.72
N SER A 150 18.04 26.93 57.86
CA SER A 150 16.59 26.80 57.67
C SER A 150 15.91 26.67 59.03
N ASP A 151 15.51 27.80 59.62
CA ASP A 151 14.60 27.83 60.77
C ASP A 151 13.63 29.01 60.60
N ARG A 152 12.47 28.73 59.99
CA ARG A 152 11.14 29.24 60.36
C ARG A 152 10.05 28.68 59.45
#